data_AF-A0AAV6LLT3-F1
#
_entry.id   AF-A0AAV6LLT3-F1
#
_cell.length_a   1.000
_cell.length_b   1.000
_cell.length_c   1.000
_cell.angle_alpha   90.00
_cell.angle_beta   90.00
_cell.angle_gamma   90.00
#
_symmetry.space_group_name_H-M   'P 1'
#
loop_
_entity.id
_entity.type
_entity.pdbx_description
1 polymer ?
#
loop_
_entity_poly.entity_id
_entity_poly.type
_entity_poly.pdbx_seq_one_letter_code
_entity_poly.pdbx_strand_id
1 'polypeptide(L)'
;MKEEVTQNYLEKVKAQIAKLQSFSIVRIPREENIEADYLSKLAIVKEGIIPPNAPIRYLELPSIFALDVQVQAIDYSNSWTGPIVDYITNGTLPDDNVKARQLKI
;
A
#
# COMPACT_ATOMS: atom_id res chain seq x y z
N MET A 1 6.81 7.92 27.92
CA MET A 1 6.46 8.47 26.58
C MET A 1 6.91 7.57 25.42
N LYS A 2 8.21 7.36 25.14
CA LYS A 2 8.61 6.50 23.99
C LYS A 2 8.14 5.04 24.09
N GLU A 3 8.32 4.41 25.26
CA GLU A 3 7.85 3.02 25.48
C GLU A 3 6.34 2.89 25.35
N GLU A 4 5.59 3.83 25.92
CA GLU A 4 4.12 3.88 25.83
C GLU A 4 3.63 4.00 24.37
N VAL A 5 4.31 4.83 23.56
CA VAL A 5 4.03 4.95 22.12
C VAL A 5 4.33 3.64 21.39
N THR A 6 5.48 3.01 21.64
CA THR A 6 5.83 1.71 21.05
C THR A 6 4.83 0.63 21.43
N GLN A 7 4.33 0.64 22.66
CA GLN A 7 3.33 -0.30 23.14
C GLN A 7 1.98 -0.11 22.42
N ASN A 8 1.54 1.14 22.22
CA ASN A 8 0.33 1.43 21.43
C ASN A 8 0.44 0.97 19.97
N TYR A 9 1.61 1.13 19.34
CA TYR A 9 1.86 0.60 18.00
C TYR A 9 1.77 -0.93 17.98
N LEU A 10 2.36 -1.60 18.97
CA LEU A 10 2.31 -3.06 19.08
C LEU A 10 0.87 -3.58 19.20
N GLU A 11 0.04 -2.93 20.00
CA GLU A 11 -1.37 -3.31 20.13
C GLU A 11 -2.14 -3.16 18.81
N LYS A 12 -1.95 -2.05 18.08
CA LYS A 12 -2.57 -1.86 16.76
C LYS A 12 -2.10 -2.90 15.76
N VAL A 13 -0.81 -3.23 15.72
CA VAL A 13 -0.27 -4.26 14.83
C VAL A 13 -0.90 -5.62 15.16
N LYS A 14 -0.99 -6.00 16.43
CA LYS A 14 -1.67 -7.24 16.86
C LYS A 14 -3.13 -7.28 16.41
N ALA A 15 -3.86 -6.17 16.57
CA ALA A 15 -5.26 -6.07 16.15
C ALA A 15 -5.44 -6.20 14.62
N GLN A 16 -4.48 -5.74 13.82
CA GLN A 16 -4.52 -5.91 12.36
C GLN A 16 -4.14 -7.34 11.94
N ILE A 17 -3.12 -7.93 12.58
CA ILE A 17 -2.70 -9.31 12.33
C ILE A 17 -3.87 -10.27 12.57
N ALA A 18 -4.68 -10.04 13.61
CA ALA A 18 -5.86 -10.87 13.91
C ALA A 18 -6.92 -10.90 12.78
N LYS A 19 -6.88 -9.96 11.83
CA LYS A 19 -7.78 -9.92 10.66
C LYS A 19 -7.23 -10.68 9.45
N LEU A 20 -5.96 -11.06 9.46
CA LEU A 20 -5.31 -11.79 8.37
C LEU A 20 -5.52 -13.29 8.55
N GLN A 21 -5.77 -14.02 7.45
CA GLN A 21 -5.88 -15.48 7.50
C GLN A 21 -4.56 -16.17 7.89
N SER A 22 -3.42 -15.58 7.50
CA SER A 22 -2.08 -16.02 7.86
C SER A 22 -1.11 -14.84 7.80
N PHE A 23 -0.07 -14.83 8.65
CA PHE A 23 0.98 -13.82 8.61
C PHE A 23 2.35 -14.42 8.91
N SER A 24 3.39 -13.80 8.38
CA SER A 24 4.78 -14.06 8.78
C SER A 24 5.56 -12.75 8.80
N ILE A 25 6.61 -12.69 9.61
CA ILE A 25 7.52 -11.54 9.69
C ILE A 25 8.89 -12.03 9.25
N VAL A 26 9.43 -11.39 8.21
CA VAL A 26 10.77 -11.66 7.69
C VAL A 26 11.61 -10.40 7.83
N ARG A 27 12.83 -10.56 8.33
CA ARG A 27 13.79 -9.47 8.44
C ARG A 27 14.56 -9.34 7.12
N ILE A 28 14.38 -8.23 6.43
CA ILE A 28 15.07 -7.91 5.18
C ILE A 28 16.22 -6.92 5.49
N PRO A 29 17.44 -7.13 4.95
CA PRO A 29 18.53 -6.16 5.04
C PRO A 29 18.13 -4.78 4.51
N ARG A 30 18.74 -3.71 5.02
CA ARG A 30 18.32 -2.34 4.64
C ARG A 30 18.59 -2.07 3.16
N GLU A 31 19.67 -2.64 2.65
CA GLU A 31 20.14 -2.56 1.27
C GLU A 31 19.19 -3.23 0.28
N GLU A 32 18.33 -4.14 0.76
CA GLU A 32 17.34 -4.84 -0.05
C GLU A 32 15.92 -4.26 0.13
N ASN A 33 15.70 -3.42 1.15
CA ASN A 33 14.41 -2.79 1.45
C ASN A 33 14.35 -1.31 0.98
N ILE A 34 15.00 -1.02 -0.15
CA ILE A 34 15.24 0.35 -0.65
C ILE A 34 13.91 1.10 -0.87
N GLU A 35 12.90 0.46 -1.43
CA GLU A 35 11.60 1.08 -1.71
C GLU A 35 10.89 1.54 -0.44
N ALA A 36 10.86 0.70 0.60
CA ALA A 36 10.28 1.07 1.88
C ALA A 36 11.08 2.18 2.57
N ASP A 37 12.42 2.15 2.46
CA ASP A 37 13.29 3.21 2.96
C ASP A 37 13.05 4.54 2.24
N TYR A 38 12.91 4.52 0.90
CA TYR A 38 12.57 5.67 0.08
C TYR A 38 11.22 6.27 0.48
N LEU A 39 10.18 5.44 0.63
CA LEU A 39 8.86 5.88 1.10
C LEU A 39 8.92 6.48 2.51
N SER A 40 9.69 5.89 3.42
CA SER A 40 9.85 6.41 4.78
C SER A 40 10.49 7.81 4.80
N LYS A 41 11.41 8.07 3.86
CA LYS A 41 12.06 9.36 3.67
C LYS A 41 11.14 10.37 3.01
N LEU A 42 10.28 9.96 2.07
CA LEU A 42 9.28 10.86 1.48
C LEU A 42 8.35 11.48 2.52
N ALA A 43 7.98 10.74 3.56
CA ALA A 43 7.18 11.27 4.67
C ALA A 43 7.92 12.32 5.52
N ILE A 44 9.25 12.36 5.46
CA ILE A 44 10.13 13.24 6.24
C ILE A 44 10.60 14.44 5.40
N VAL A 45 10.73 14.29 4.08
CA VAL A 45 11.33 15.30 3.21
C VAL A 45 10.27 16.28 2.66
N LYS A 46 10.52 17.57 2.88
CA LYS A 46 9.74 18.70 2.31
C LYS A 46 9.61 18.59 0.79
N GLU A 47 8.39 18.88 0.31
CA GLU A 47 7.86 19.34 -1.00
C GLU A 47 8.62 19.15 -2.34
N GLY A 48 9.94 18.93 -2.38
CA GLY A 48 10.75 18.86 -3.62
C GLY A 48 11.05 17.46 -4.17
N ILE A 49 10.92 16.38 -3.37
CA ILE A 49 11.16 15.00 -3.83
C ILE A 49 9.84 14.27 -4.18
N ILE A 50 8.72 14.79 -3.67
CA ILE A 50 7.41 14.19 -3.92
C ILE A 50 6.94 14.66 -5.31
N PRO A 51 6.53 13.75 -6.21
CA PRO A 51 6.01 14.15 -7.52
C PRO A 51 4.90 15.19 -7.35
N PRO A 52 4.82 16.24 -8.20
CA PRO A 52 3.84 17.32 -8.06
C PRO A 52 2.38 16.85 -7.92
N ASN A 53 2.06 15.67 -8.47
CA ASN A 53 0.72 15.09 -8.49
C ASN A 53 0.51 13.97 -7.44
N ALA A 54 1.51 13.67 -6.60
CA ALA A 54 1.34 12.64 -5.59
C ALA A 54 0.51 13.18 -4.41
N PRO A 55 -0.56 12.48 -3.99
CA PRO A 55 -1.39 12.93 -2.89
C PRO A 55 -0.65 12.81 -1.56
N ILE A 56 -0.39 13.95 -0.91
CA ILE A 56 0.20 14.01 0.43
C ILE A 56 -0.88 14.37 1.43
N ARG A 57 -0.93 13.66 2.57
CA ARG A 57 -1.77 14.03 3.71
C ARG A 57 -0.88 14.33 4.92
N TYR A 58 -0.98 15.55 5.42
CA TYR A 58 -0.37 15.94 6.69
C TYR A 58 -1.31 15.60 7.85
N LEU A 59 -0.75 15.09 8.95
CA LEU A 59 -1.50 14.78 10.17
C LEU A 59 -1.03 15.70 11.30
N GLU A 60 -1.97 16.37 11.96
CA GLU A 60 -1.68 17.25 13.10
C GLU A 60 -1.30 16.47 14.37
N LEU A 61 -1.76 15.23 14.47
CA LEU A 61 -1.49 14.31 15.58
C LEU A 61 -0.92 12.98 15.05
N PRO A 62 -0.09 12.27 15.84
CA PRO A 62 0.38 10.94 15.47
C PRO A 62 -0.77 10.00 15.12
N SER A 63 -0.61 9.23 14.05
CA SER A 63 -1.64 8.31 13.54
C SER A 63 -2.10 7.26 14.55
N ILE A 64 -1.33 7.02 15.62
CA ILE A 64 -1.73 6.13 16.71
C ILE A 64 -2.92 6.65 17.52
N PHE A 65 -3.08 7.97 17.61
CA PHE A 65 -4.19 8.60 18.32
C PHE A 65 -5.37 8.94 17.39
N ALA A 66 -5.16 8.88 16.08
CA ALA A 66 -6.23 8.99 15.10
C ALA A 66 -7.09 7.72 15.16
N LEU A 67 -8.40 7.89 15.42
CA LEU A 67 -9.32 6.78 15.65
C LEU A 67 -9.53 5.90 14.41
N ASP A 68 -9.38 6.43 13.19
CA ASP A 68 -9.59 5.67 11.97
C ASP A 68 -8.77 6.23 10.80
N VAL A 69 -7.48 5.89 10.73
CA VAL A 69 -6.82 5.88 9.42
C VAL A 69 -7.36 4.66 8.70
N GLN A 70 -8.46 4.81 7.97
CA GLN A 70 -8.88 3.81 6.99
C GLN A 70 -7.76 3.71 5.96
N VAL A 71 -6.88 2.73 6.12
CA VAL A 71 -6.05 2.25 5.04
C VAL A 71 -7.03 1.64 4.05
N GLN A 72 -7.32 2.35 2.95
CA GLN A 72 -8.05 1.76 1.85
C GLN A 72 -7.16 0.68 1.26
N ALA A 73 -7.38 -0.56 1.71
CA ALA A 73 -6.81 -1.72 1.05
C ALA A 73 -7.38 -1.73 -0.36
N ILE A 74 -6.49 -1.79 -1.36
CA ILE A 74 -6.91 -1.99 -2.73
C ILE A 74 -7.45 -3.41 -2.79
N ASP A 75 -8.76 -3.54 -2.96
CA ASP A 75 -9.39 -4.82 -3.19
C ASP A 75 -9.08 -5.27 -4.62
N TYR A 76 -8.18 -6.25 -4.75
CA TYR A 76 -7.81 -6.81 -6.05
C TYR A 76 -8.85 -7.78 -6.58
N SER A 77 -9.82 -8.23 -5.77
CA SER A 77 -10.81 -9.24 -6.18
C SER A 77 -11.71 -8.77 -7.33
N ASN A 78 -11.84 -7.45 -7.51
CA ASN A 78 -12.55 -6.83 -8.62
C ASN A 78 -11.74 -5.65 -9.22
N SER A 79 -10.41 -5.78 -9.26
CA SER A 79 -9.55 -4.72 -9.79
C SER A 79 -9.71 -4.58 -11.30
N TRP A 80 -9.72 -3.33 -11.77
CA TRP A 80 -9.63 -2.98 -13.18
C TRP A 80 -8.38 -3.57 -13.86
N THR A 81 -7.37 -3.97 -13.09
CA THR A 81 -6.15 -4.60 -13.59
C THR A 81 -6.31 -6.08 -13.96
N GLY A 82 -7.38 -6.76 -13.50
CA GLY A 82 -7.59 -8.19 -13.74
C GLY A 82 -7.49 -8.58 -15.22
N PRO A 83 -8.28 -7.95 -16.12
CA PRO A 83 -8.21 -8.20 -17.55
C PRO A 83 -6.85 -7.91 -18.20
N ILE A 84 -6.09 -6.95 -17.65
CA ILE A 84 -4.74 -6.61 -18.15
C ILE A 84 -3.76 -7.73 -17.77
N VAL A 85 -3.81 -8.20 -16.53
CA VAL A 85 -2.96 -9.29 -16.04
C VAL A 85 -3.25 -10.57 -16.82
N ASP A 86 -4.51 -10.93 -17.04
CA ASP A 86 -4.91 -12.11 -17.81
C ASP A 86 -4.44 -12.05 -19.27
N TYR A 87 -4.50 -10.87 -19.89
CA TYR A 87 -3.99 -10.70 -21.26
C TYR A 87 -2.46 -10.85 -21.33
N ILE A 88 -1.72 -10.26 -20.39
CA ILE A 88 -0.25 -10.36 -20.35
C ILE A 88 0.21 -11.79 -20.03
N THR A 89 -0.48 -12.47 -19.11
CA THR A 89 -0.07 -13.81 -18.65
C THR A 89 -0.53 -14.92 -19.58
N ASN A 90 -1.78 -14.85 -20.06
CA ASN A 90 -2.45 -15.95 -20.75
C ASN A 90 -2.82 -15.61 -22.21
N GLY A 91 -2.67 -14.36 -22.64
CA GLY A 91 -3.10 -13.91 -23.98
C GLY A 91 -4.62 -13.82 -24.14
N THR A 92 -5.38 -13.95 -23.04
CA THR A 92 -6.84 -13.98 -23.05
C THR A 92 -7.41 -12.58 -23.25
N LEU A 93 -8.40 -12.44 -24.14
CA LEU A 93 -9.12 -11.19 -24.38
C LEU A 93 -10.55 -11.30 -23.83
N PRO A 94 -11.13 -10.20 -23.33
CA PRO A 94 -12.55 -10.14 -23.01
C PRO A 94 -13.41 -10.33 -24.27
N ASP A 95 -14.59 -10.94 -24.13
CA ASP A 95 -15.55 -11.11 -25.23
C ASP A 95 -16.09 -9.77 -25.78
N ASP A 96 -16.11 -8.74 -24.93
CA ASP A 96 -16.48 -7.39 -25.32
C ASP A 96 -15.39 -6.79 -26.24
N ASN A 97 -15.75 -6.61 -27.51
CA ASN A 97 -14.86 -6.08 -28.55
C ASN A 97 -14.25 -4.72 -28.17
N VAL A 98 -14.98 -3.87 -27.45
CA VAL A 98 -14.50 -2.55 -27.03
C VAL A 98 -13.41 -2.70 -25.97
N LYS A 99 -13.62 -3.57 -24.98
CA LYS A 99 -12.63 -3.85 -23.92
C LYS A 99 -11.41 -4.59 -24.48
N ALA A 100 -11.60 -5.51 -25.42
CA ALA A 100 -10.51 -6.20 -26.10
C ALA A 100 -9.63 -5.24 -26.91
N ARG A 101 -10.22 -4.24 -27.58
CA ARG A 101 -9.47 -3.19 -28.27
C ARG A 101 -8.68 -2.30 -27.31
N GLN A 102 -9.21 -2.02 -26.12
CA GLN A 102 -8.50 -1.23 -25.10
C GLN A 102 -7.26 -1.95 -24.53
N LEU A 103 -7.22 -3.29 -24.58
CA LEU A 103 -6.09 -4.09 -24.12
C LEU A 103 -5.04 -4.34 -25.21
N LYS A 104 -5.41 -4.21 -26.48
CA LYS A 104 -4.49 -4.25 -27.62
C LYS A 104 -3.99 -2.83 -27.92
N ILE A 105 -2.86 -2.47 -27.33
CA ILE A 105 -2.08 -1.29 -27.72
C ILE A 105 -1.48 -1.52 -29.11
#